data_AF-A0A4P6VP22-F1
#
_entry.id   AF-A0A4P6VP22-F1
#
_cell.length_a   1.000
_cell.length_b   1.000
_cell.length_c   1.000
_cell.angle_alpha   90.00
_cell.angle_beta   90.00
_cell.angle_gamma   90.00
#
_symmetry.space_group_name_H-M   'P 1'
#
loop_
_entity.id
_entity.type
_entity.pdbx_description
1 polymer ?
#
loop_
_entity_poly.entity_id
_entity_poly.type
_entity_poly.pdbx_seq_one_letter_code
_entity_poly.pdbx_strand_id
1 'polypeptide(L)' 'MQHNQACSKAQLEQELNAIFGNDTAKINEWLDTPIPRLDGQSPRSMLASDDKCAELFQVLQEMQFGDMV' A
#
# COMPACT_ATOMS: atom_id res chain seq x y z
N MET A 1 10.41 -3.65 -20.45
CA MET A 1 9.81 -4.80 -19.75
C MET A 1 8.57 -4.29 -19.05
N GLN A 2 7.38 -4.61 -19.55
CA GLN A 2 6.13 -4.24 -18.89
C GLN A 2 6.00 -5.14 -17.66
N HIS A 3 6.37 -4.63 -16.49
CA HIS A 3 6.12 -5.28 -15.22
C HIS A 3 4.61 -5.17 -14.94
N ASN A 4 3.82 -6.01 -15.60
CA ASN A 4 2.45 -6.31 -15.21
C ASN A 4 2.53 -7.20 -13.96
N GLN A 5 3.03 -6.64 -12.87
CA GLN A 5 3.13 -7.33 -11.58
C GLN A 5 1.72 -7.29 -11.01
N ALA A 6 0.99 -8.39 -11.13
CA ALA A 6 -0.12 -8.63 -10.24
C ALA A 6 0.44 -8.50 -8.82
N CYS A 7 0.13 -7.38 -8.15
CA CYS A 7 0.52 -7.16 -6.77
C CYS A 7 -0.14 -8.26 -5.95
N SER A 8 0.64 -9.28 -5.59
CA SER A 8 0.12 -10.36 -4.78
C SER A 8 -0.03 -9.86 -3.36
N LYS A 9 -1.09 -10.29 -2.68
CA LYS A 9 -1.33 -9.97 -1.26
C LYS A 9 -0.07 -10.18 -0.39
N ALA A 10 0.69 -11.24 -0.66
CA ALA A 10 1.93 -11.56 0.04
C ALA A 10 3.04 -10.52 -0.15
N GLN A 11 3.20 -9.98 -1.38
CA GLN A 11 4.17 -8.90 -1.64
C GLN A 11 3.78 -7.62 -0.90
N LEU A 12 2.49 -7.28 -0.89
CA LEU A 12 2.00 -6.11 -0.16
C LEU A 12 2.22 -6.24 1.35
N GLU A 13 1.94 -7.42 1.91
CA GLU A 13 2.22 -7.72 3.32
C GLU A 13 3.71 -7.59 3.65
N GLN A 14 4.61 -8.02 2.76
CA GLN A 14 6.05 -7.86 2.94
C GLN A 14 6.48 -6.40 2.96
N GLU A 15 6.00 -5.57 2.04
CA GLU A 15 6.30 -4.13 2.01
C GLU A 15 5.77 -3.40 3.25
N LEU A 16 4.54 -3.71 3.67
CA LEU A 16 3.96 -3.16 4.89
C LEU A 16 4.83 -3.49 6.10
N ASN A 17 5.24 -4.75 6.22
CA ASN A 17 6.12 -5.18 7.29
C ASN A 17 7.49 -4.50 7.24
N ALA A 18 8.05 -4.28 6.05
CA ALA A 18 9.33 -3.59 5.87
C ALA A 18 9.26 -2.10 6.27
N ILE A 19 8.21 -1.39 5.85
CA ILE A 19 8.01 0.04 6.11
C ILE A 19 7.66 0.30 7.58
N PHE A 20 6.76 -0.51 8.14
CA PHE A 20 6.26 -0.31 9.50
C PHE A 20 7.04 -1.13 10.56
N GLY A 21 8.10 -1.85 10.16
CA GLY A 21 8.94 -2.62 11.07
C GLY A 21 8.21 -3.77 11.76
N ASN A 22 7.27 -4.42 11.07
CA ASN A 22 6.34 -5.43 11.60
C ASN A 22 5.44 -4.92 12.75
N ASP A 23 5.29 -3.61 12.90
CA ASP A 23 4.37 -3.03 13.90
C ASP A 23 2.93 -3.15 13.40
N THR A 24 2.26 -4.22 13.83
CA THR A 24 0.87 -4.51 13.44
C THR A 24 -0.10 -3.38 13.80
N ALA A 25 0.17 -2.60 14.85
CA ALA A 25 -0.70 -1.48 15.21
C ALA A 25 -0.62 -0.36 14.17
N LYS A 26 0.61 0.02 13.78
CA LYS A 26 0.83 1.02 12.72
C LYS A 26 0.35 0.55 11.36
N ILE A 27 0.55 -0.73 11.04
CA ILE A 27 0.01 -1.32 9.79
C ILE A 27 -1.51 -1.21 9.77
N ASN A 28 -2.19 -1.58 10.87
CA ASN A 28 -3.64 -1.48 10.94
C ASN A 28 -4.14 -0.04 10.87
N GLU A 29 -3.47 0.88 11.58
CA GLU A 29 -3.78 2.30 11.52
C GLU A 29 -3.67 2.85 10.09
N TRP A 30 -2.58 2.52 9.38
CA TRP A 30 -2.40 2.92 7.99
C TRP A 30 -3.47 2.31 7.08
N LEU A 31 -3.80 1.03 7.26
CA LEU A 31 -4.83 0.34 6.48
C LEU A 31 -6.22 0.96 6.65
N ASP A 32 -6.51 1.53 7.82
CA ASP A 32 -7.79 2.17 8.14
C ASP A 32 -7.79 3.69 7.88
N THR A 33 -6.63 4.29 7.61
CA THR A 33 -6.50 5.73 7.34
C THR A 33 -6.91 6.06 5.90
N PRO A 34 -7.89 6.96 5.70
CA PRO A 34 -8.22 7.52 4.39
C PRO A 34 -7.01 8.20 3.73
N ILE A 35 -6.70 7.84 2.48
CA ILE A 35 -5.58 8.45 1.75
C ILE A 35 -6.15 9.38 0.67
N PRO A 36 -5.88 10.70 0.72
CA PRO A 36 -6.47 11.67 -0.22
C PRO A 36 -6.26 11.34 -1.70
N ARG A 37 -5.10 10.79 -2.08
CA ARG A 37 -4.80 10.42 -3.48
C ARG A 37 -5.61 9.23 -3.99
N LEU A 38 -6.18 8.44 -3.09
CA LEU A 38 -7.04 7.28 -3.39
C LEU A 38 -8.52 7.68 -3.31
N ASP A 39 -8.85 8.92 -3.68
CA ASP A 39 -10.16 9.54 -3.49
C ASP A 39 -10.67 9.50 -2.03
N GLY A 40 -9.74 9.50 -1.06
CA GLY A 40 -10.07 9.37 0.36
C GLY A 40 -10.51 7.96 0.77
N GLN A 41 -10.29 6.93 -0.07
CA GLN A 41 -10.48 5.54 0.33
C GLN A 41 -9.37 5.09 1.28
N SER A 42 -9.71 4.19 2.19
CA SER A 42 -8.72 3.52 3.04
C SER A 42 -8.10 2.34 2.29
N PRO A 43 -6.80 2.04 2.48
CA PRO A 43 -6.14 0.92 1.84
C PRO A 43 -6.85 -0.41 2.07
N ARG A 44 -7.43 -0.62 3.26
CA ARG A 44 -8.18 -1.84 3.59
C ARG A 44 -9.35 -2.10 2.65
N SER A 45 -10.04 -1.05 2.20
CA SER A 45 -11.15 -1.18 1.23
C SER A 45 -10.68 -1.56 -0.18
N MET A 46 -9.40 -1.32 -0.47
CA MET A 46 -8.78 -1.55 -1.78
C MET A 46 -8.14 -2.93 -1.89
N LEU A 47 -7.77 -3.57 -0.76
CA LEU A 47 -7.25 -4.95 -0.71
C LEU A 47 -8.20 -6.01 -1.29
N ALA A 48 -9.48 -5.70 -1.44
CA ALA A 48 -10.49 -6.61 -1.99
C ALA A 48 -10.48 -6.69 -3.53
N SER A 49 -9.65 -5.89 -4.21
CA SER A 49 -9.59 -5.82 -5.67
C SER A 49 -8.15 -5.89 -6.17
N ASP A 50 -7.86 -6.86 -7.04
CA ASP A 50 -6.50 -7.12 -7.56
C ASP A 50 -5.93 -5.88 -8.29
N ASP A 51 -6.76 -5.16 -9.05
CA ASP A 51 -6.35 -3.96 -9.79
C ASP A 51 -5.90 -2.81 -8.86
N LYS A 52 -6.50 -2.74 -7.66
CA LYS A 52 -6.22 -1.69 -6.68
C LYS A 52 -4.96 -1.95 -5.84
N CYS A 53 -4.42 -3.18 -5.86
CA CYS A 53 -3.21 -3.51 -5.11
C CYS A 53 -1.97 -2.80 -5.68
N ALA A 54 -1.88 -2.65 -7.01
CA ALA A 54 -0.77 -1.93 -7.65
C ALA A 54 -0.73 -0.45 -7.21
N GLU A 55 -1.90 0.17 -7.05
CA GLU A 55 -2.01 1.55 -6.59
C GLU A 55 -1.57 1.71 -5.13
N LEU A 56 -1.91 0.75 -4.26
CA LEU A 56 -1.43 0.70 -2.88
C LEU A 56 0.09 0.55 -2.80
N PHE A 57 0.67 -0.29 -3.66
CA PHE A 57 2.11 -0.47 -3.73
C PHE A 57 2.82 0.85 -4.06
N GLN A 58 2.28 1.63 -4.99
CA GLN A 58 2.80 2.94 -5.30
C GLN A 58 2.71 3.92 -4.11
N VAL A 59 1.62 3.87 -3.31
CA VAL A 59 1.51 4.70 -2.08
C VAL A 59 2.67 4.38 -1.15
N LEU A 60 2.94 3.09 -0.95
CA LEU A 60 3.97 2.61 -0.02
C LEU A 60 5.37 3.03 -0.47
N GLN A 61 5.66 2.94 -1.77
CA GLN A 61 6.95 3.41 -2.31
C GLN A 61 7.13 4.93 -2.10
N GLU A 62 6.09 5.73 -2.31
CA GLU A 62 6.12 7.18 -2.05
C GLU A 62 6.36 7.50 -0.57
N MET A 63 5.75 6.74 0.35
CA MET A 63 5.97 6.89 1.78
C MET A 63 7.39 6.50 2.23
N GLN A 64 7.98 5.47 1.63
CA GLN A 64 9.29 4.95 2.00
C GLN A 64 10.44 5.84 1.51
N PHE A 65 10.33 6.34 0.28
CA PHE A 65 11.41 7.10 -0.36
C PHE A 65 11.19 8.62 -0.31
N GLY A 66 10.01 9.08 0.13
CA GLY A 66 9.74 10.49 0.42
C GLY A 66 9.78 11.41 -0.80
N ASP A 67 9.71 10.88 -2.03
CA ASP A 67 9.81 11.70 -3.22
C ASP A 67 8.50 12.46 -3.49
N MET A 68 8.56 13.75 -3.11
CA MET A 68 8.02 14.89 -3.84
C MET A 68 8.31 14.76 -5.35
N VAL A 69 7.30 14.47 -6.19
CA VAL A 69 7.03 15.21 -7.44
C VAL A 69 5.58 15.00 -7.89
#